data_AF-L7R0T1-F1
#
_entry.id   AF-L7R0T1-F1
#
_cell.length_a   1.000
_cell.length_b   1.000
_cell.length_c   1.000
_cell.angle_alpha   90.00
_cell.angle_beta   90.00
_cell.angle_gamma   90.00
#
_symmetry.space_group_name_H-M   'P 1'
#
loop_
_entity.id
_entity.type
_entity.pdbx_description
1 polymer ?
#
loop_
_entity_poly.entity_id
_entity_poly.type
_entity_poly.pdbx_seq_one_letter_code
_entity_poly.pdbx_strand_id
1 'polypeptide(L)'
;HLTGDIHAVTAANNLLAAQMDARIFHELTQKDGPLYDRLVPKIKGVRKFSSIQLRRVQKLGINKTDPDSLTEEERTKFARLNIDPSKIMWNRVVDLNDRYLRKITIGQSPTEKGFTRETSFDISVASEIMAILALGKNIEDIKERFASMVVALNKSGNPVTADDLGVTGALLVLLRDAFEPTLMQTLEGTPVLVHTGP
;
A
#
# COMPACT_ATOMS: atom_id res chain seq x y z
N HIS A 1 6.30 22.48 9.56
CA HIS A 1 5.87 21.22 10.20
C HIS A 1 7.10 20.36 10.51
N LEU A 2 8.12 20.92 11.18
CA LEU A 2 9.47 20.33 11.22
C LEU A 2 9.99 20.11 9.78
N THR A 3 10.48 18.91 9.44
CA THR A 3 11.03 18.51 8.13
C THR A 3 9.99 17.90 7.18
N GLY A 4 8.76 17.67 7.64
CA GLY A 4 7.69 17.11 6.82
C GLY A 4 7.52 15.58 6.90
N ASP A 5 8.23 14.90 7.81
CA ASP A 5 8.17 13.44 7.98
C ASP A 5 6.72 12.93 8.17
N ILE A 6 5.93 13.59 9.03
CA ILE A 6 4.52 13.21 9.26
C ILE A 6 3.67 13.39 7.98
N HIS A 7 3.97 14.39 7.16
CA HIS A 7 3.29 14.58 5.87
C HIS A 7 3.63 13.47 4.88
N ALA A 8 4.89 13.04 4.84
CA ALA A 8 5.32 11.92 4.02
C ALA A 8 4.64 10.60 4.45
N VAL A 9 4.56 10.34 5.76
CA VAL A 9 3.79 9.20 6.32
C VAL A 9 2.33 9.28 5.94
N THR A 10 1.70 10.44 6.10
CA THR A 10 0.30 10.68 5.76
C THR A 10 0.02 10.39 4.28
N ALA A 11 0.89 10.90 3.39
CA ALA A 11 0.78 10.68 1.95
C ALA A 11 0.96 9.20 1.58
N ALA A 12 1.96 8.53 2.16
CA ALA A 12 2.24 7.12 1.91
C ALA A 12 1.07 6.22 2.38
N ASN A 13 0.57 6.43 3.60
CA ASN A 13 -0.55 5.65 4.14
C ASN A 13 -1.81 5.81 3.28
N ASN A 14 -2.12 7.04 2.89
CA ASN A 14 -3.31 7.34 2.08
C ASN A 14 -3.16 6.89 0.62
N LEU A 15 -1.94 6.85 0.07
CA LEU A 15 -1.66 6.22 -1.23
C LEU A 15 -2.00 4.73 -1.19
N LEU A 16 -1.61 4.01 -0.12
CA LEU A 16 -1.96 2.60 0.04
C LEU A 16 -3.48 2.43 0.08
N ALA A 17 -4.17 3.21 0.92
CA ALA A 17 -5.63 3.15 1.05
C ALA A 17 -6.33 3.42 -0.30
N ALA A 18 -5.86 4.43 -1.05
CA ALA A 18 -6.38 4.76 -2.37
C ALA A 18 -6.15 3.62 -3.38
N GLN A 19 -4.95 3.03 -3.41
CA GLN A 19 -4.65 1.89 -4.29
C GLN A 19 -5.51 0.68 -3.97
N MET A 20 -5.76 0.40 -2.68
CA MET A 20 -6.63 -0.70 -2.26
C MET A 20 -8.05 -0.53 -2.81
N ASP A 21 -8.63 0.66 -2.66
CA ASP A 21 -9.98 0.94 -3.17
C ASP A 21 -10.04 0.91 -4.71
N ALA A 22 -9.03 1.48 -5.39
CA ALA A 22 -8.90 1.40 -6.84
C ALA A 22 -8.77 -0.05 -7.34
N ARG A 23 -8.00 -0.88 -6.62
CA ARG A 23 -7.85 -2.31 -6.92
C ARG A 23 -9.19 -3.04 -6.81
N ILE A 24 -9.93 -2.82 -5.72
CA ILE A 24 -11.26 -3.41 -5.52
C ILE A 24 -12.21 -3.00 -6.66
N PHE A 25 -12.27 -1.71 -6.99
CA PHE A 25 -13.13 -1.19 -8.05
C PHE A 25 -12.79 -1.82 -9.42
N HIS A 26 -11.51 -1.89 -9.78
CA HIS A 26 -11.09 -2.47 -11.05
C HIS A 26 -11.32 -3.98 -11.12
N GLU A 27 -11.16 -4.71 -10.02
CA GLU A 27 -11.57 -6.12 -9.98
C GLU A 27 -13.08 -6.25 -10.21
N LEU A 28 -13.92 -5.47 -9.52
CA LEU A 28 -15.37 -5.60 -9.65
C LEU A 28 -15.90 -5.23 -11.05
N THR A 29 -15.21 -4.36 -11.77
CA THR A 29 -15.70 -3.80 -13.04
C THR A 29 -15.06 -4.36 -14.30
N GLN A 30 -14.00 -5.15 -14.18
CA GLN A 30 -13.25 -5.67 -15.33
C GLN A 30 -13.25 -7.19 -15.40
N LYS A 31 -13.14 -7.71 -16.63
CA LYS A 31 -12.90 -9.14 -16.90
C LYS A 31 -11.43 -9.48 -16.66
N ASP A 32 -11.14 -10.76 -16.40
CA ASP A 32 -9.83 -11.25 -15.96
C ASP A 32 -8.70 -10.94 -16.96
N GLY A 33 -8.87 -11.27 -18.24
CA GLY A 33 -7.86 -11.01 -19.28
C GLY A 33 -7.48 -9.53 -19.37
N PRO A 34 -8.43 -8.60 -19.61
CA PRO A 34 -8.14 -7.18 -19.62
C PRO A 34 -7.53 -6.64 -18.31
N LEU A 35 -7.90 -7.18 -17.15
CA LEU A 35 -7.30 -6.80 -15.88
C LEU A 35 -5.82 -7.24 -15.81
N TYR A 36 -5.53 -8.48 -16.21
CA TYR A 36 -4.18 -9.01 -16.31
C TYR A 36 -3.32 -8.18 -17.28
N ASP A 37 -3.87 -7.81 -18.43
CA ASP A 37 -3.20 -7.01 -19.46
C ASP A 37 -2.81 -5.61 -18.98
N ARG A 38 -3.62 -5.00 -18.09
CA ARG A 38 -3.29 -3.72 -17.47
C ARG A 38 -2.23 -3.85 -16.39
N LEU A 39 -2.25 -4.95 -15.63
CA LEU A 39 -1.25 -5.22 -14.59
C LEU A 39 0.12 -5.59 -15.20
N VAL A 40 0.13 -6.30 -16.32
CA VAL A 40 1.34 -6.75 -17.02
C VAL A 40 1.26 -6.31 -18.49
N PRO A 41 1.41 -5.01 -18.76
CA PRO A 41 1.27 -4.48 -20.12
C PRO A 41 2.41 -4.95 -21.03
N LYS A 42 2.12 -5.06 -22.32
CA LYS A 42 3.15 -5.24 -23.35
C LYS A 42 3.85 -3.92 -23.59
N ILE A 43 5.15 -3.86 -23.32
CA ILE A 43 6.00 -2.70 -23.65
C ILE A 43 6.87 -3.11 -24.83
N LYS A 44 6.73 -2.41 -25.96
CA LYS A 44 7.41 -2.76 -27.23
C LYS A 44 7.16 -4.24 -27.63
N GLY A 45 5.93 -4.71 -27.42
CA GLY A 45 5.50 -6.07 -27.77
C GLY A 45 5.82 -7.16 -26.75
N VAL A 46 6.61 -6.87 -25.72
CA VAL A 46 7.08 -7.86 -24.74
C VAL A 46 6.44 -7.63 -23.37
N ARG A 47 5.99 -8.71 -22.71
CA ARG A 47 5.60 -8.68 -21.29
C ARG A 47 6.78 -9.06 -20.42
N LYS A 48 6.92 -8.40 -19.27
CA LYS A 48 7.89 -8.76 -18.25
C LYS A 48 7.31 -8.50 -16.88
N PHE A 49 7.45 -9.48 -15.97
CA PHE A 49 7.11 -9.25 -14.58
C PHE A 49 8.09 -8.27 -13.93
N SER A 50 7.57 -7.33 -13.16
CA SER A 50 8.37 -6.55 -12.22
C SER A 50 8.81 -7.41 -11.03
N SER A 51 9.77 -6.93 -10.25
CA SER A 51 10.27 -7.64 -9.06
C SER A 51 9.17 -7.92 -8.03
N ILE A 52 8.20 -7.00 -7.89
CA ILE A 52 7.02 -7.18 -7.02
C ILE A 52 6.12 -8.29 -7.57
N GLN A 53 5.88 -8.30 -8.88
CA GLN A 53 5.03 -9.29 -9.53
C GLN A 53 5.64 -10.68 -9.45
N LEU A 54 6.96 -10.81 -9.58
CA LEU A 54 7.65 -12.09 -9.37
C LEU A 54 7.45 -12.65 -7.96
N ARG A 55 7.56 -11.80 -6.93
CA ARG A 55 7.28 -12.22 -5.54
C ARG A 55 5.83 -12.68 -5.37
N ARG A 56 4.88 -11.99 -6.01
CA ARG A 56 3.47 -12.41 -6.00
C ARG A 56 3.26 -13.76 -6.68
N VAL A 57 3.86 -13.99 -7.85
CA VAL A 57 3.80 -15.27 -8.58
C VAL A 57 4.36 -16.40 -7.71
N GLN A 58 5.49 -16.17 -7.04
CA GLN A 58 6.07 -17.10 -6.08
C GLN A 58 5.15 -17.35 -4.87
N LYS A 59 4.54 -16.32 -4.28
CA LYS A 59 3.56 -16.43 -3.18
C LYS A 59 2.35 -17.29 -3.57
N LEU A 60 1.97 -17.29 -4.85
CA LEU A 60 0.85 -18.09 -5.37
C LEU A 60 1.23 -19.54 -5.70
N GLY A 61 2.50 -19.93 -5.53
CA GLY A 61 3.04 -21.25 -5.85
C GLY A 61 3.25 -21.49 -7.34
N ILE A 62 3.38 -20.42 -8.14
CA ILE A 62 3.55 -20.51 -9.59
C ILE A 62 5.04 -20.37 -9.91
N ASN A 63 5.63 -21.37 -10.57
CA ASN A 63 7.07 -21.41 -10.87
C ASN A 63 7.42 -20.91 -12.28
N LYS A 64 6.62 -19.98 -12.83
CA LYS A 64 6.76 -19.45 -14.19
C LYS A 64 7.17 -17.99 -14.14
N THR A 65 8.26 -17.65 -14.82
CA THR A 65 8.78 -16.27 -14.86
C THR A 65 8.40 -15.49 -16.12
N ASP A 66 7.91 -16.19 -17.15
CA ASP A 66 7.37 -15.58 -18.37
C ASP A 66 5.85 -15.32 -18.21
N PRO A 67 5.39 -14.05 -18.24
CA PRO A 67 3.97 -13.71 -18.19
C PRO A 67 3.11 -14.41 -19.24
N ASP A 68 3.63 -14.59 -20.46
CA ASP A 68 2.85 -15.16 -21.55
C ASP A 68 2.67 -16.69 -21.40
N SER A 69 3.48 -17.34 -20.55
CA SER A 69 3.40 -18.78 -20.25
C SER A 69 2.36 -19.18 -19.19
N LEU A 70 1.73 -18.19 -18.53
CA LEU A 70 0.67 -18.45 -17.55
C LEU A 70 -0.61 -18.99 -18.22
N THR A 71 -1.24 -19.99 -17.61
CA THR A 71 -2.59 -20.43 -17.97
C THR A 71 -3.62 -19.36 -17.62
N GLU A 72 -4.82 -19.44 -18.18
CA GLU A 72 -5.89 -18.49 -17.85
C GLU A 72 -6.25 -18.51 -16.35
N GLU A 73 -6.25 -19.70 -15.73
CA GLU A 73 -6.47 -19.83 -14.27
C GLU A 73 -5.36 -19.16 -13.46
N GLU A 74 -4.08 -19.35 -13.85
CA GLU A 74 -2.94 -18.71 -13.21
C GLU A 74 -2.98 -17.18 -13.38
N ARG A 75 -3.38 -16.70 -14.56
CA ARG A 75 -3.58 -15.26 -14.84
C ARG A 75 -4.66 -14.67 -13.96
N THR A 76 -5.81 -15.33 -13.83
CA THR A 76 -6.89 -14.91 -12.94
C THR A 76 -6.43 -14.88 -11.48
N LYS A 77 -5.77 -15.95 -11.01
CA LYS A 77 -5.25 -16.03 -9.63
C LYS A 77 -4.21 -14.94 -9.34
N PHE A 78 -3.35 -14.64 -10.31
CA PHE A 78 -2.41 -13.52 -10.22
C PHE A 78 -3.13 -12.17 -10.21
N ALA A 79 -4.04 -11.93 -11.13
CA ALA A 79 -4.68 -10.64 -11.33
C ALA A 79 -5.68 -10.27 -10.24
N ARG A 80 -6.34 -11.24 -9.60
CA ARG A 80 -7.35 -10.98 -8.58
C ARG A 80 -6.81 -11.17 -7.16
N LEU A 81 -6.93 -10.14 -6.33
CA LEU A 81 -6.71 -10.26 -4.88
C LEU A 81 -7.95 -10.81 -4.20
N ASN A 82 -9.14 -10.55 -4.76
CA ASN A 82 -10.42 -10.89 -4.17
C ASN A 82 -10.54 -10.40 -2.71
N ILE A 83 -10.13 -9.15 -2.47
CA ILE A 83 -10.25 -8.51 -1.15
C ILE A 83 -11.70 -8.59 -0.69
N ASP A 84 -11.91 -8.97 0.57
CA ASP A 84 -13.20 -8.91 1.23
C ASP A 84 -13.37 -7.50 1.84
N PRO A 85 -14.32 -6.67 1.35
CA PRO A 85 -14.50 -5.31 1.86
C PRO A 85 -14.84 -5.24 3.35
N SER A 86 -15.40 -6.31 3.92
CA SER A 86 -15.72 -6.39 5.36
C SER A 86 -14.50 -6.70 6.24
N LYS A 87 -13.38 -7.10 5.63
CA LYS A 87 -12.14 -7.51 6.30
C LYS A 87 -10.94 -6.64 5.90
N ILE A 88 -11.21 -5.38 5.56
CA ILE A 88 -10.19 -4.36 5.38
C ILE A 88 -9.77 -3.86 6.76
N MET A 89 -8.46 -3.91 7.04
CA MET A 89 -7.87 -3.46 8.31
C MET A 89 -7.17 -2.11 8.17
N TRP A 90 -6.91 -1.68 6.93
CA TRP A 90 -6.18 -0.45 6.65
C TRP A 90 -7.09 0.78 6.62
N ASN A 91 -6.89 1.67 7.59
CA ASN A 91 -7.55 2.96 7.67
C ASN A 91 -6.80 4.05 6.90
N ARG A 92 -7.50 5.15 6.60
CA ARG A 92 -6.86 6.38 6.15
C ARG A 92 -6.28 7.12 7.36
N VAL A 93 -5.45 8.14 7.13
CA VAL A 93 -4.90 8.95 8.21
C VAL A 93 -4.88 10.43 7.91
N VAL A 94 -4.90 11.25 8.96
CA VAL A 94 -4.72 12.70 8.90
C VAL A 94 -4.08 13.20 10.19
N ASP A 95 -3.18 14.18 10.10
CA ASP A 95 -2.51 14.76 11.27
C ASP A 95 -3.34 15.91 11.86
N LEU A 96 -4.58 15.60 12.26
CA LEU A 96 -5.54 16.54 12.84
C LEU A 96 -6.41 15.83 13.88
N ASN A 97 -6.78 16.55 14.94
CA ASN A 97 -7.73 16.06 15.93
C ASN A 97 -9.18 16.20 15.43
N ASP A 98 -9.57 15.40 14.44
CA ASP A 98 -10.90 15.42 13.85
C ASP A 98 -11.72 14.17 14.22
N ARG A 99 -12.60 14.32 15.21
CA ARG A 99 -13.45 13.22 15.69
C ARG A 99 -14.49 12.75 14.67
N TYR A 100 -14.85 13.58 13.67
CA TYR A 100 -15.92 13.25 12.72
C TYR A 100 -15.46 12.24 11.67
N LEU A 101 -14.14 12.05 11.52
CA LEU A 101 -13.57 11.08 10.60
C LEU A 101 -13.42 9.67 11.19
N ARG A 102 -13.79 9.47 12.47
CA ARG A 102 -13.72 8.16 13.16
C ARG A 102 -14.61 7.09 12.54
N LYS A 103 -15.67 7.49 11.83
CA LYS A 103 -16.50 6.58 11.03
C LYS A 103 -17.16 7.35 9.89
N ILE A 104 -16.87 6.95 8.66
CA ILE A 104 -17.37 7.59 7.44
C ILE A 104 -17.76 6.54 6.40
N THR A 105 -18.51 6.95 5.40
CA THR A 105 -18.79 6.16 4.19
C THR A 105 -18.11 6.81 3.00
N ILE A 106 -17.31 6.05 2.25
CA ILE A 106 -16.63 6.50 1.03
C ILE A 106 -17.29 5.90 -0.22
N GLY A 107 -16.86 6.36 -1.41
CA GLY A 107 -17.32 5.82 -2.69
C GLY A 107 -18.75 6.23 -3.08
N GLN A 108 -19.25 7.34 -2.53
CA GLN A 108 -20.64 7.79 -2.77
C GLN A 108 -20.83 8.48 -4.13
N SER A 109 -19.75 8.82 -4.83
CA SER A 109 -19.84 9.40 -6.18
C SER A 109 -20.50 8.40 -7.15
N PRO A 110 -21.36 8.84 -8.08
CA PRO A 110 -21.91 7.99 -9.13
C PRO A 110 -20.84 7.28 -9.97
N THR A 111 -19.63 7.85 -10.07
CA THR A 111 -18.49 7.25 -10.78
C THR A 111 -18.02 5.94 -10.15
N GLU A 112 -18.25 5.76 -8.85
CA GLU A 112 -17.90 4.54 -8.13
C GLU A 112 -18.97 3.44 -8.26
N LYS A 113 -19.99 3.65 -9.12
CA LYS A 113 -20.97 2.64 -9.53
C LYS A 113 -21.68 1.95 -8.35
N GLY A 114 -21.93 2.71 -7.27
CA GLY A 114 -22.61 2.22 -6.08
C GLY A 114 -21.72 1.38 -5.14
N PHE A 115 -20.41 1.28 -5.41
CA PHE A 115 -19.47 0.59 -4.53
C PHE A 115 -19.04 1.50 -3.38
N THR A 116 -19.90 1.59 -2.37
CA THR A 116 -19.60 2.28 -1.11
C THR A 116 -19.05 1.32 -0.06
N ARG A 117 -18.29 1.86 0.90
CA ARG A 117 -17.91 1.13 2.12
C ARG A 117 -17.73 2.06 3.30
N GLU A 118 -17.92 1.51 4.50
CA GLU A 118 -17.55 2.19 5.74
C GLU A 118 -16.03 2.12 5.97
N THR A 119 -15.45 3.17 6.55
CA THR A 119 -14.03 3.23 6.94
C THR A 119 -13.83 4.32 8.01
N SER A 120 -12.60 4.50 8.47
CA SER A 120 -12.21 5.52 9.45
C SER A 120 -10.88 6.18 9.07
N PHE A 121 -10.62 7.31 9.72
CA PHE A 121 -9.30 7.91 9.79
C PHE A 121 -8.72 7.78 11.18
N ASP A 122 -7.44 7.43 11.24
CA ASP A 122 -6.62 7.54 12.44
C ASP A 122 -5.72 8.78 12.37
N ILE A 123 -5.15 9.19 13.51
CA ILE A 123 -4.12 10.24 13.50
C ILE A 123 -2.85 9.69 12.82
N SER A 124 -2.17 10.49 12.00
CA SER A 124 -1.05 10.01 11.16
C SER A 124 0.07 9.28 11.89
N VAL A 125 0.38 9.68 13.12
CA VAL A 125 1.38 9.02 13.97
C VAL A 125 0.99 7.58 14.34
N ALA A 126 -0.30 7.25 14.36
CA ALA A 126 -0.79 5.89 14.64
C ALA A 126 -0.66 4.93 13.44
N SER A 127 -0.19 5.40 12.28
CA SER A 127 0.03 4.55 11.11
C SER A 127 1.11 3.50 11.36
N GLU A 128 0.89 2.27 10.89
CA GLU A 128 1.93 1.23 10.87
C GLU A 128 3.19 1.70 10.11
N ILE A 129 3.05 2.59 9.12
CA ILE A 129 4.18 3.18 8.41
C ILE A 129 5.06 4.00 9.36
N MET A 130 4.48 4.75 10.31
CA MET A 130 5.26 5.49 11.31
C MET A 130 6.05 4.54 12.21
N ALA A 131 5.43 3.43 12.65
CA ALA A 131 6.10 2.41 13.44
C ALA A 131 7.25 1.73 12.66
N ILE A 132 7.05 1.45 11.37
CA ILE A 132 8.10 0.87 10.51
C ILE A 132 9.26 1.85 10.31
N LEU A 133 9.01 3.16 10.15
CA LEU A 133 10.07 4.16 10.11
C LEU A 133 10.88 4.17 11.40
N ALA A 134 10.22 4.13 12.55
CA ALA A 134 10.87 4.18 13.86
C ALA A 134 11.68 2.90 14.19
N LEU A 135 11.29 1.75 13.65
CA LEU A 135 11.91 0.44 13.92
C LEU A 135 12.85 -0.06 12.81
N GLY A 136 12.85 0.62 11.67
CA GLY A 136 13.63 0.25 10.50
C GLY A 136 15.13 0.45 10.71
N LYS A 137 15.93 -0.51 10.24
CA LYS A 137 17.41 -0.45 10.37
C LYS A 137 18.09 0.18 9.16
N ASN A 138 17.51 -0.03 7.98
CA ASN A 138 17.99 0.46 6.68
C ASN A 138 16.86 0.36 5.65
N ILE A 139 17.09 0.86 4.44
CA ILE A 139 16.09 0.92 3.37
C ILE A 139 15.61 -0.49 2.97
N GLU A 140 16.50 -1.48 2.96
CA GLU A 140 16.15 -2.87 2.65
C GLU A 140 15.20 -3.48 3.70
N ASP A 141 15.50 -3.34 4.99
CA ASP A 141 14.64 -3.79 6.11
C ASP A 141 13.28 -3.08 6.08
N ILE A 142 13.28 -1.76 5.89
CA ILE A 142 12.05 -0.97 5.77
C ILE A 142 11.21 -1.43 4.58
N LYS A 143 11.84 -1.70 3.43
CA LYS A 143 11.16 -2.21 2.24
C LYS A 143 10.51 -3.56 2.48
N GLU A 144 11.21 -4.47 3.17
CA GLU A 144 10.66 -5.79 3.53
C GLU A 144 9.48 -5.66 4.49
N ARG A 145 9.58 -4.78 5.49
CA ARG A 145 8.48 -4.47 6.41
C ARG A 145 7.28 -3.92 5.68
N PHE A 146 7.46 -2.91 4.82
CA PHE A 146 6.38 -2.38 3.98
C PHE A 146 5.76 -3.46 3.10
N ALA A 147 6.57 -4.31 2.46
CA ALA A 147 6.05 -5.41 1.63
C ALA A 147 5.20 -6.39 2.45
N SER A 148 5.52 -6.59 3.72
CA SER A 148 4.85 -7.54 4.62
C SER A 148 3.58 -7.02 5.29
N MET A 149 3.32 -5.70 5.27
CA MET A 149 2.13 -5.11 5.90
C MET A 149 0.86 -5.77 5.37
N VAL A 150 0.04 -6.31 6.27
CA VAL A 150 -1.24 -6.95 5.92
C VAL A 150 -2.34 -5.91 6.00
N VAL A 151 -2.97 -5.63 4.86
CA VAL A 151 -3.90 -4.50 4.71
C VAL A 151 -5.36 -4.93 4.69
N ALA A 152 -5.60 -6.18 4.28
CA ALA A 152 -6.92 -6.79 4.25
C ALA A 152 -6.82 -8.32 4.23
N LEU A 153 -7.95 -8.99 4.41
CA LEU A 153 -8.10 -10.40 4.06
C LEU A 153 -8.87 -10.55 2.75
N ASN A 154 -8.55 -11.60 1.98
CA ASN A 154 -9.36 -11.96 0.83
C ASN A 154 -10.58 -12.79 1.23
N LYS A 155 -11.48 -13.04 0.28
CA LYS A 155 -12.70 -13.84 0.49
C LYS A 155 -12.45 -15.27 0.97
N SER A 156 -11.24 -15.79 0.78
CA SER A 156 -10.82 -17.11 1.28
C SER A 156 -10.12 -17.04 2.66
N GLY A 157 -10.04 -15.86 3.27
CA GLY A 157 -9.40 -15.64 4.57
C GLY A 157 -7.88 -15.49 4.52
N ASN A 158 -7.25 -15.47 3.34
CA ASN A 158 -5.80 -15.32 3.22
C ASN A 158 -5.39 -13.84 3.30
N PRO A 159 -4.20 -13.53 3.86
CA PRO A 159 -3.72 -12.17 3.99
C PRO A 159 -3.35 -11.55 2.64
N VAL A 160 -3.87 -10.35 2.40
CA VAL A 160 -3.50 -9.47 1.30
C VAL A 160 -2.53 -8.42 1.84
N THR A 161 -1.36 -8.34 1.23
CA THR A 161 -0.27 -7.47 1.67
C THR A 161 -0.16 -6.19 0.84
N ALA A 162 0.58 -5.19 1.32
CA ALA A 162 0.90 -4.00 0.54
C ALA A 162 1.67 -4.34 -0.76
N ASP A 163 2.51 -5.37 -0.75
CA ASP A 163 3.24 -5.81 -1.94
C ASP A 163 2.29 -6.43 -2.99
N ASP A 164 1.22 -7.12 -2.56
CA ASP A 164 0.17 -7.62 -3.47
C ASP A 164 -0.57 -6.50 -4.22
N LEU A 165 -0.64 -5.31 -3.62
CA LEU A 165 -1.19 -4.09 -4.23
C LEU A 165 -0.20 -3.37 -5.15
N GLY A 166 1.08 -3.75 -5.12
CA GLY A 166 2.12 -3.16 -5.97
C GLY A 166 2.66 -1.81 -5.49
N VAL A 167 2.40 -1.41 -4.24
CA VAL A 167 2.70 -0.04 -3.77
C VAL A 167 4.06 0.14 -3.10
N THR A 168 4.73 -0.94 -2.71
CA THR A 168 5.94 -0.91 -1.87
C THR A 168 7.00 0.08 -2.39
N GLY A 169 7.28 0.08 -3.69
CA GLY A 169 8.24 1.00 -4.29
C GLY A 169 7.79 2.47 -4.23
N ALA A 170 6.51 2.74 -4.42
CA ALA A 170 5.96 4.09 -4.35
C ALA A 170 5.98 4.63 -2.90
N LEU A 171 5.71 3.77 -1.91
CA LEU A 171 5.83 4.14 -0.50
C LEU A 171 7.27 4.54 -0.14
N LEU A 172 8.26 3.75 -0.58
CA LEU A 172 9.68 4.08 -0.36
C LEU A 172 10.07 5.41 -0.99
N VAL A 173 9.54 5.74 -2.18
CA VAL A 173 9.83 7.02 -2.85
C VAL A 173 9.24 8.19 -2.07
N LEU A 174 7.99 8.07 -1.59
CA LEU A 174 7.35 9.12 -0.79
C LEU A 174 8.05 9.35 0.55
N LEU A 175 8.67 8.31 1.10
CA LEU A 175 9.32 8.33 2.41
C LEU A 175 10.85 8.50 2.33
N ARG A 176 11.40 8.64 1.12
CA ARG A 176 12.85 8.60 0.88
C ARG A 176 13.63 9.51 1.82
N ASP A 177 13.20 10.76 1.95
CA ASP A 177 13.89 11.76 2.77
C ASP A 177 13.47 11.66 4.25
N ALA A 178 12.29 11.11 4.52
CA ALA A 178 11.77 10.87 5.87
C ALA A 178 12.42 9.67 6.58
N PHE A 179 13.39 8.99 5.95
CA PHE A 179 14.25 8.01 6.61
C PHE A 179 15.44 8.66 7.33
N GLU A 180 15.76 9.92 7.02
CA GLU A 180 16.92 10.61 7.56
C GLU A 180 16.57 11.33 8.87
N PRO A 181 17.27 11.08 9.99
CA PRO A 181 17.05 11.80 11.24
C PRO A 181 17.30 13.31 11.11
N THR A 182 16.47 14.12 11.77
CA THR A 182 16.65 15.58 11.78
C THR A 182 17.64 15.99 12.87
N LEU A 183 18.76 16.62 12.48
CA LEU A 183 19.70 17.23 13.42
C LEU A 183 19.20 18.60 13.88
N MET A 184 19.11 18.75 15.20
CA MET A 184 18.74 19.97 15.91
C MET A 184 19.75 20.25 17.03
N GLN A 185 19.49 21.27 17.85
CA GLN A 185 20.30 21.59 19.03
C GLN A 185 19.43 21.97 20.23
N THR A 186 19.96 21.76 21.44
CA THR A 186 19.41 22.35 22.67
C THR A 186 19.72 23.85 22.76
N LEU A 187 19.18 24.54 23.77
CA LEU A 187 19.49 25.95 24.05
C LEU A 187 20.99 26.20 24.34
N GLU A 188 21.72 25.17 24.79
CA GLU A 188 23.16 25.24 25.11
C GLU A 188 24.06 24.81 23.93
N GLY A 189 23.47 24.57 22.75
CA GLY A 189 24.23 24.17 21.55
C GLY A 189 24.56 22.68 21.48
N THR A 190 24.05 21.85 22.38
CA THR A 190 24.24 20.39 22.31
C THR A 190 23.44 19.80 21.15
N PRO A 191 24.04 19.01 20.25
CA PRO A 191 23.32 18.41 19.13
C PRO A 191 22.29 17.37 19.60
N VAL A 192 21.13 17.36 18.97
CA VAL A 192 20.01 16.42 19.24
C VAL A 192 19.47 15.88 17.93
N LEU A 193 19.18 14.58 17.87
CA LEU A 193 18.43 13.99 16.77
C LEU A 193 16.95 13.91 17.15
N VAL A 194 16.08 14.46 16.30
CA VAL A 194 14.63 14.29 16.38
C VAL A 194 14.18 13.52 15.16
N HIS A 195 13.53 12.38 15.37
CA HIS A 195 13.10 11.53 14.27
C HIS A 195 11.93 10.64 14.68
N THR A 196 10.92 10.58 13.82
CA THR A 196 9.68 9.79 14.01
C THR A 196 8.93 10.11 15.31
N GLY A 197 7.77 9.49 15.49
CA GLY A 197 6.96 9.62 16.70
C GLY A 197 5.72 8.75 16.61
N PRO A 198 5.86 7.41 16.67
CA PRO A 198 4.74 6.48 16.70
C PRO A 198 3.91 6.58 17.99
#